data_AF-A0A2K3QI91-F1
#
_entry.id   AF-A0A2K3QI91-F1
#
_cell.length_a   1.000
_cell.length_b   1.000
_cell.length_c   1.000
_cell.angle_alpha   90.00
_cell.angle_beta   90.00
_cell.angle_gamma   90.00
#
_symmetry.space_group_name_H-M   'P 1'
#
loop_
_entity.id
_entity.type
_entity.pdbx_description
1 polymer ?
#
loop_
_entity_poly.entity_id
_entity_poly.type
_entity_poly.pdbx_seq_one_letter_code
_entity_poly.pdbx_strand_id
1 'polypeptide(L)'
;MTRNQTAWETLNGTLSFQSKDAQFWWDRTGRMFAKLIEQAGYSIAEQYRELLFYAVFIAPQLGPAPDDSVPWDSLGTPDFTPIDFSWDWGSEDEAIVRYAFEPISLVSGPHGLKSATDVWLEKLQSSSMVVGVNLEWCVIHSPFTPPRSLKFWKKV
;
A
#
# COMPACT_ATOMS: atom_id res chain seq x y z
N MET A 1 23.10 -21.90 16.80
CA MET A 1 22.35 -21.68 15.55
C MET A 1 21.76 -20.29 15.60
N THR A 2 22.32 -19.34 14.87
CA THR A 2 21.73 -18.02 14.67
C THR A 2 20.50 -18.19 13.78
N ARG A 3 19.32 -17.79 14.25
CA ARG A 3 18.10 -17.77 13.44
C ARG A 3 18.32 -16.72 12.34
N ASN A 4 18.32 -17.14 11.07
CA ASN A 4 18.30 -16.19 9.96
C ASN A 4 16.98 -15.42 10.02
N GLN A 5 17.07 -14.12 10.26
CA GLN A 5 15.90 -13.24 10.29
C GLN A 5 15.43 -12.98 8.86
N THR A 6 14.11 -12.94 8.66
CA THR A 6 13.54 -12.53 7.37
C THR A 6 13.70 -11.02 7.16
N ALA A 7 13.50 -10.55 5.92
CA ALA A 7 13.50 -9.11 5.63
C ALA A 7 12.44 -8.36 6.46
N TRP A 8 11.25 -8.96 6.61
CA TRP A 8 10.19 -8.39 7.44
C TRP A 8 10.55 -8.39 8.93
N GLU A 9 11.10 -9.47 9.48
CA GLU A 9 11.51 -9.51 10.90
C GLU A 9 12.56 -8.44 11.20
N THR A 10 13.51 -8.23 10.28
CA THR A 10 14.56 -7.21 10.40
C THR A 10 13.96 -5.80 10.36
N LEU A 11 13.12 -5.51 9.38
CA LEU A 11 12.47 -4.19 9.26
C LEU A 11 11.52 -3.93 10.43
N ASN A 12 10.75 -4.93 10.86
CA ASN A 12 9.82 -4.81 11.98
C ASN A 12 10.53 -4.50 13.31
N GLY A 13 11.76 -4.98 13.49
CA GLY A 13 12.59 -4.65 14.67
C GLY A 13 13.29 -3.29 14.59
N THR A 14 13.33 -2.67 13.40
CA THR A 14 14.12 -1.45 13.15
C THR A 14 13.25 -0.22 12.90
N LEU A 15 12.11 -0.39 12.24
CA LEU A 15 11.21 0.70 11.89
C LEU A 15 10.38 1.14 13.10
N SER A 16 10.19 2.45 13.22
CA SER A 16 9.28 3.05 14.19
C SER A 16 8.20 3.84 13.44
N PHE A 17 6.93 3.59 13.76
CA PHE A 17 5.81 4.27 13.14
C PHE A 17 5.29 5.40 14.03
N GLN A 18 5.00 6.55 13.44
CA GLN A 18 4.45 7.71 14.17
C GLN A 18 2.96 7.54 14.51
N SER A 19 2.24 6.70 13.74
CA SER A 19 0.84 6.37 13.96
C SER A 19 0.69 4.90 14.35
N LYS A 20 -0.18 4.66 15.36
CA LYS A 20 -0.58 3.29 15.75
C LYS A 20 -1.33 2.58 14.63
N ASP A 21 -2.06 3.32 13.80
CA ASP A 21 -2.78 2.77 12.65
C ASP A 21 -1.80 2.30 11.57
N ALA A 22 -0.76 3.10 11.30
CA ALA A 22 0.29 2.71 10.36
C ALA A 22 1.06 1.47 10.85
N GLN A 23 1.34 1.39 12.16
CA GLN A 23 1.91 0.19 12.78
C GLN A 23 0.99 -1.01 12.62
N PHE A 24 -0.31 -0.86 12.92
CA PHE A 24 -1.29 -1.93 12.77
C PHE A 24 -1.30 -2.50 11.36
N TRP A 25 -1.35 -1.63 10.35
CA TRP A 25 -1.32 -2.05 8.96
C TRP A 25 0.00 -2.77 8.62
N TRP A 26 1.14 -2.19 8.99
CA TRP A 26 2.44 -2.84 8.78
C TRP A 26 2.52 -4.24 9.41
N ASP A 27 2.05 -4.39 10.65
CA ASP A 27 2.07 -5.66 11.37
C ASP A 27 1.22 -6.73 10.68
N ARG A 28 0.08 -6.32 10.10
CA ARG A 28 -0.90 -7.22 9.51
C ARG A 28 -0.59 -7.55 8.06
N THR A 29 -0.49 -6.53 7.22
CA THR A 29 -0.38 -6.67 5.76
C THR A 29 1.07 -6.67 5.30
N GLY A 30 1.98 -5.99 6.00
CA GLY A 30 3.42 -6.03 5.70
C GLY A 30 4.01 -7.44 5.83
N ARG A 31 3.60 -8.19 6.86
CA ARG A 31 4.02 -9.59 7.04
C ARG A 31 3.48 -10.49 5.93
N MET A 32 2.22 -10.29 5.53
CA MET A 32 1.61 -11.04 4.43
C MET A 32 2.32 -10.73 3.11
N PHE A 33 2.58 -9.46 2.82
CA PHE A 33 3.29 -9.01 1.64
C PHE A 33 4.69 -9.62 1.56
N ALA A 34 5.43 -9.64 2.67
CA ALA A 34 6.75 -10.27 2.74
C ALA A 34 6.73 -11.74 2.33
N LYS A 35 5.73 -12.49 2.79
CA LYS A 35 5.56 -13.89 2.38
C LYS A 35 5.25 -14.01 0.89
N LEU A 36 4.38 -13.17 0.34
CA LEU A 36 4.04 -13.22 -1.08
C LEU A 36 5.28 -13.02 -1.96
N ILE A 37 6.08 -12.00 -1.70
CA ILE A 37 7.28 -11.70 -2.51
C ILE A 37 8.40 -12.73 -2.30
N GLU A 38 8.53 -13.29 -1.09
CA GLU A 38 9.44 -14.41 -0.83
C GLU A 38 9.06 -15.64 -1.65
N GLN A 39 7.77 -16.02 -1.63
CA GLN A 39 7.27 -17.18 -2.38
C GLN A 39 7.25 -16.94 -3.89
N ALA A 40 7.17 -15.69 -4.34
CA ALA A 40 7.30 -15.30 -5.74
C ALA A 40 8.77 -15.23 -6.21
N GLY A 41 9.76 -15.58 -5.37
CA GLY A 41 11.16 -15.70 -5.78
C GLY A 41 11.94 -14.38 -5.81
N TYR A 42 11.41 -13.30 -5.23
CA TYR A 42 12.10 -12.01 -5.21
C TYR A 42 13.42 -12.12 -4.44
N SER A 43 14.49 -11.51 -4.97
CA SER A 43 15.78 -11.45 -4.29
C SER A 43 15.68 -10.69 -2.96
N ILE A 44 16.59 -10.98 -2.02
CA ILE A 44 16.56 -10.32 -0.71
C ILE A 44 16.60 -8.79 -0.81
N ALA A 45 17.34 -8.24 -1.78
CA ALA A 45 17.42 -6.81 -2.01
C ALA A 45 16.08 -6.23 -2.49
N GLU A 46 15.38 -6.94 -3.36
CA GLU A 46 14.03 -6.55 -3.82
C GLU A 46 13.02 -6.63 -2.68
N GLN A 47 13.10 -7.68 -1.86
CA GLN A 47 12.23 -7.81 -0.67
C GLN A 47 12.39 -6.61 0.27
N TYR A 48 13.62 -6.20 0.59
CA TYR A 48 13.86 -5.02 1.42
C TYR A 48 13.35 -3.73 0.77
N ARG A 49 13.65 -3.53 -0.53
CA ARG A 49 13.23 -2.35 -1.29
C ARG A 49 11.71 -2.20 -1.27
N GLU A 50 10.99 -3.28 -1.50
CA GLU A 50 9.54 -3.28 -1.62
C GLU A 50 8.84 -3.20 -0.25
N LEU A 51 9.34 -3.91 0.75
CA LEU A 51 8.83 -3.81 2.12
C LEU A 51 9.08 -2.43 2.73
N LEU A 52 10.24 -1.82 2.49
CA LEU A 52 10.52 -0.48 2.98
C LEU A 52 9.61 0.55 2.30
N PHE A 53 9.40 0.44 0.99
CA PHE A 53 8.46 1.30 0.28
C PHE A 53 7.05 1.14 0.85
N TYR A 54 6.60 -0.10 1.07
CA TYR A 54 5.30 -0.38 1.65
C TYR A 54 5.14 0.24 3.04
N ALA A 55 6.10 0.00 3.93
CA ALA A 55 6.07 0.49 5.31
C ALA A 55 6.07 2.02 5.39
N VAL A 56 6.94 2.68 4.61
CA VAL A 56 7.14 4.14 4.71
C VAL A 56 6.04 4.91 3.99
N PHE A 57 5.54 4.39 2.87
CA PHE A 57 4.70 5.17 1.98
C PHE A 57 3.27 4.68 1.86
N ILE A 58 3.01 3.37 2.03
CA ILE A 58 1.69 2.79 1.79
C ILE A 58 0.93 2.59 3.10
N ALA A 59 1.53 1.92 4.08
CA ALA A 59 0.87 1.66 5.36
C ALA A 59 0.28 2.93 6.04
N PRO A 60 0.95 4.10 6.01
CA PRO A 60 0.38 5.33 6.57
C PRO A 60 -0.82 5.91 5.80
N GLN A 61 -1.09 5.43 4.59
CA GLN A 61 -2.20 5.90 3.75
C GLN A 61 -3.44 5.02 3.87
N LEU A 62 -3.37 3.88 4.56
CA LEU A 62 -4.49 2.95 4.72
C LEU A 62 -5.50 3.42 5.78
N GLY A 63 -5.31 4.62 6.32
CA GLY A 63 -6.19 5.20 7.32
C GLY A 63 -6.17 4.45 8.65
N PRO A 64 -7.15 4.74 9.53
CA PRO A 64 -7.21 4.13 10.85
C PRO A 64 -7.40 2.62 10.82
N ALA A 65 -6.88 1.96 11.86
CA ALA A 65 -7.07 0.53 12.05
C ALA A 65 -8.58 0.20 12.17
N PRO A 66 -9.07 -0.91 11.60
CA PRO A 66 -10.47 -1.28 11.70
C PRO A 66 -10.88 -1.50 13.17
N ASP A 67 -11.90 -0.78 13.61
CA ASP A 67 -12.62 -1.02 14.86
C ASP A 67 -14.13 -0.87 14.63
N ASP A 68 -14.95 -1.21 15.63
CA ASP A 68 -16.42 -1.17 15.53
C ASP A 68 -16.98 0.26 15.31
N SER A 69 -16.14 1.30 15.41
CA SER A 69 -16.50 2.71 15.28
C SER A 69 -16.06 3.34 13.95
N VAL A 70 -15.29 2.62 13.14
CA VAL A 70 -14.78 3.11 11.86
C VAL A 70 -15.92 3.22 10.83
N PRO A 71 -16.22 4.44 10.32
CA PRO A 71 -17.39 4.69 9.47
C PRO A 71 -17.11 4.52 7.96
N TRP A 72 -15.99 3.93 7.54
CA TRP A 72 -15.68 3.75 6.12
C TRP A 72 -15.64 2.28 5.71
N ASP A 73 -16.46 1.95 4.71
CA ASP A 73 -16.37 0.72 3.95
C ASP A 73 -15.53 0.99 2.70
N SER A 74 -14.32 0.41 2.60
CA SER A 74 -13.62 0.37 1.31
C SER A 74 -14.43 -0.51 0.37
N LEU A 75 -15.15 0.09 -0.57
CA LEU A 75 -16.03 -0.63 -1.50
C LEU A 75 -15.26 -1.50 -2.50
N GLY A 76 -13.93 -1.51 -2.40
CA GLY A 76 -13.02 -2.14 -3.34
C GLY A 76 -12.66 -3.59 -3.04
N THR A 77 -12.87 -4.09 -1.83
CA THR A 77 -12.45 -5.42 -1.40
C THR A 77 -13.62 -6.18 -0.77
N PRO A 78 -13.63 -7.53 -0.84
CA PRO A 78 -14.71 -8.32 -0.23
C PRO A 78 -14.82 -8.17 1.29
N ASP A 79 -13.73 -7.79 1.96
CA ASP A 79 -13.64 -7.61 3.41
C ASP A 79 -13.66 -6.13 3.84
N PHE A 80 -13.95 -5.23 2.90
CA PHE A 80 -14.01 -3.78 3.11
C PHE A 80 -12.73 -3.12 3.62
N THR A 81 -11.58 -3.79 3.47
CA THR A 81 -10.26 -3.21 3.78
C THR A 81 -9.74 -2.33 2.64
N PRO A 82 -8.91 -1.30 2.93
CA PRO A 82 -8.41 -0.36 1.93
C PRO A 82 -7.28 -0.91 1.07
N ILE A 83 -6.96 -2.21 1.14
CA ILE A 83 -5.86 -2.81 0.40
C ILE A 83 -6.18 -4.23 -0.07
N ASP A 84 -5.76 -4.53 -1.29
CA ASP A 84 -5.86 -5.84 -1.91
C ASP A 84 -4.51 -6.28 -2.47
N PHE A 85 -4.19 -7.57 -2.37
CA PHE A 85 -2.98 -8.16 -2.93
C PHE A 85 -3.36 -9.14 -4.04
N SER A 86 -2.65 -9.06 -5.16
CA SER A 86 -2.79 -10.01 -6.25
C SER A 86 -1.43 -10.60 -6.62
N TRP A 87 -1.45 -11.83 -7.09
CA TRP A 87 -0.27 -12.55 -7.53
C TRP A 87 -0.54 -13.11 -8.91
N ASP A 88 0.26 -12.63 -9.87
CA ASP A 88 0.36 -13.17 -11.21
C ASP A 88 1.47 -14.23 -11.22
N TRP A 89 1.10 -15.50 -11.35
CA TRP A 89 2.00 -16.62 -11.13
C TRP A 89 3.05 -16.79 -12.24
N GLY A 90 2.84 -16.20 -13.42
CA GLY A 90 3.83 -16.21 -14.52
C GLY A 90 4.35 -17.60 -14.91
N SER A 91 5.46 -17.62 -15.66
CA SER A 91 6.40 -18.75 -15.70
C SER A 91 7.38 -18.65 -14.50
N GLU A 92 8.21 -19.67 -14.24
CA GLU A 92 9.03 -19.78 -13.01
C GLU A 92 9.91 -18.54 -12.66
N ASP A 93 10.17 -17.65 -13.62
CA ASP A 93 10.96 -16.40 -13.44
C ASP A 93 10.15 -15.10 -13.65
N GLU A 94 8.83 -15.18 -13.85
CA GLU A 94 7.97 -14.04 -14.20
C GLU A 94 6.87 -13.77 -13.18
N ALA A 95 6.90 -14.46 -12.02
CA ALA A 95 5.93 -14.26 -10.96
C ALA A 95 5.96 -12.80 -10.47
N ILE A 96 4.82 -12.12 -10.53
CA ILE A 96 4.69 -10.72 -10.16
C ILE A 96 3.63 -10.57 -9.07
N VAL A 97 4.05 -10.06 -7.92
CA VAL A 97 3.14 -9.64 -6.86
C VAL A 97 2.71 -8.19 -7.14
N ARG A 98 1.44 -7.88 -6.89
CA ARG A 98 0.90 -6.53 -7.00
C ARG A 98 0.05 -6.26 -5.78
N TYR A 99 -0.09 -4.99 -5.43
CA TYR A 99 -1.12 -4.56 -4.50
C TYR A 99 -1.83 -3.32 -5.02
N ALA A 100 -3.10 -3.23 -4.67
CA ALA A 100 -3.93 -2.07 -4.91
C ALA A 100 -4.44 -1.53 -3.59
N PHE A 101 -4.49 -0.21 -3.45
CA PHE A 101 -4.98 0.39 -2.23
C PHE A 101 -5.75 1.70 -2.49
N GLU A 102 -6.59 2.05 -1.54
CA GLU A 102 -7.35 3.30 -1.48
C GLU A 102 -6.81 4.16 -0.33
N PRO A 103 -6.27 5.36 -0.62
CA PRO A 103 -5.84 6.28 0.43
C PRO A 103 -7.02 6.74 1.29
N ILE A 104 -6.87 6.68 2.61
CA ILE A 104 -7.89 7.10 3.58
C ILE A 104 -7.28 8.16 4.52
N SER A 105 -8.01 9.27 4.71
CA SER A 105 -7.65 10.36 5.61
C SER A 105 -8.70 10.54 6.72
N LEU A 106 -8.26 10.85 7.94
CA LEU A 106 -9.12 11.10 9.11
C LEU A 106 -10.06 12.32 8.94
N VAL A 107 -9.74 13.25 8.04
CA VAL A 107 -10.49 14.51 7.85
C VAL A 107 -11.66 14.36 6.85
N SER A 108 -11.98 13.12 6.50
CA SER A 108 -12.83 12.78 5.38
C SER A 108 -14.32 12.92 5.72
N GLY A 109 -14.90 14.11 5.51
CA GLY A 109 -16.35 14.30 5.43
C GLY A 109 -16.97 13.60 4.19
N PRO A 110 -18.21 13.92 3.77
CA PRO A 110 -18.89 13.27 2.63
C PRO A 110 -18.15 13.34 1.26
N HIS A 111 -17.02 14.05 1.18
CA HIS A 111 -16.11 14.17 0.03
C HIS A 111 -14.70 13.57 0.26
N GLY A 112 -14.50 12.84 1.35
CA GLY A 112 -13.18 12.66 1.95
C GLY A 112 -12.19 11.70 1.26
N LEU A 113 -12.66 10.61 0.65
CA LEU A 113 -11.79 9.66 -0.08
C LEU A 113 -11.11 10.33 -1.29
N LYS A 114 -11.85 11.19 -2.01
CA LYS A 114 -11.29 11.99 -3.10
C LYS A 114 -10.18 12.91 -2.60
N SER A 115 -10.38 13.58 -1.48
CA SER A 115 -9.35 14.46 -0.91
C SER A 115 -8.09 13.70 -0.48
N ALA A 116 -8.23 12.50 0.09
CA ALA A 116 -7.10 11.65 0.45
C ALA A 116 -6.33 11.16 -0.78
N THR A 117 -7.04 10.83 -1.85
CA THR A 117 -6.46 10.48 -3.16
C THR A 117 -5.68 11.66 -3.76
N ASP A 118 -6.26 12.87 -3.76
CA ASP A 118 -5.62 14.07 -4.29
C ASP A 118 -4.31 14.39 -3.52
N VAL A 119 -4.32 14.30 -2.18
CA VAL A 119 -3.12 14.46 -1.33
C VAL A 119 -2.05 13.41 -1.66
N TRP A 120 -2.45 12.16 -1.90
CA TRP A 120 -1.52 11.11 -2.28
C TRP A 120 -0.88 11.37 -3.66
N LEU A 121 -1.65 11.83 -4.64
CA LEU A 121 -1.15 12.19 -5.98
C LEU A 121 -0.13 13.34 -5.90
N GLU A 122 -0.41 14.37 -5.10
CA GLU A 122 0.53 15.48 -4.84
C GLU A 122 1.83 14.99 -4.19
N LYS A 123 1.72 14.06 -3.22
CA LYS A 123 2.89 13.44 -2.60
C LYS A 123 3.70 12.65 -3.61
N LEU A 124 3.08 11.88 -4.50
CA LEU A 124 3.78 11.15 -5.56
C LEU A 124 4.52 12.08 -6.52
N GLN A 125 3.92 13.21 -6.92
CA GLN A 125 4.55 14.21 -7.78
C GLN A 125 5.74 14.90 -7.11
N SER A 126 5.56 15.37 -5.89
CA SER A 126 6.55 16.21 -5.20
C SER A 126 7.78 15.43 -4.69
N SER A 127 7.62 14.15 -4.39
CA SER A 127 8.64 13.34 -3.72
C SER A 127 9.55 12.55 -4.66
N SER A 128 9.25 12.49 -5.97
CA SER A 128 9.94 11.61 -6.93
C SER A 128 10.08 10.16 -6.42
N MET A 129 9.14 9.70 -5.59
CA MET A 129 9.20 8.40 -4.89
C MET A 129 9.29 7.20 -5.83
N VAL A 130 8.80 7.35 -7.06
CA VAL A 130 8.81 6.32 -8.09
C VAL A 130 9.27 6.94 -9.40
N VAL A 131 10.36 6.42 -9.97
CA VAL A 131 10.89 6.87 -11.26
C VAL A 131 9.91 6.51 -12.37
N GLY A 132 9.65 7.46 -13.27
CA GLY A 132 8.81 7.23 -14.45
C GLY A 132 7.30 7.35 -14.21
N VAL A 133 6.86 7.79 -13.02
CA VAL A 133 5.45 8.12 -12.79
C VAL A 133 5.08 9.38 -13.56
N ASN A 134 4.10 9.26 -14.45
CA ASN A 134 3.45 10.37 -15.13
C ASN A 134 1.97 10.40 -14.71
N LEU A 135 1.52 11.52 -14.12
CA LEU A 135 0.15 11.70 -13.65
C LEU A 135 -0.75 12.44 -14.65
N GLU A 136 -0.27 12.81 -15.84
CA GLU A 136 -1.02 13.58 -16.84
C GLU A 136 -2.41 12.97 -17.12
N TRP A 137 -2.46 11.69 -17.44
CA TRP A 137 -3.72 10.98 -17.69
C TRP A 137 -4.62 10.91 -16.45
N CYS A 138 -4.02 10.74 -15.26
CA CYS A 138 -4.74 10.69 -14.00
C CYS A 138 -5.43 12.03 -13.71
N VAL A 139 -4.72 13.14 -13.92
CA VAL A 139 -5.24 14.50 -13.76
C VAL A 139 -6.35 14.79 -14.78
N ILE A 140 -6.16 14.40 -16.05
CA ILE A 140 -7.17 14.59 -17.11
C ILE A 140 -8.47 13.85 -16.78
N HIS A 141 -8.40 12.65 -16.19
CA HIS A 141 -9.58 11.81 -15.94
C HIS A 141 -10.20 11.99 -14.56
N SER A 142 -9.50 12.62 -13.60
CA SER A 142 -10.00 12.88 -12.24
C SER A 142 -11.38 13.56 -12.17
N PRO A 143 -11.74 14.54 -13.05
CA PRO A 143 -13.07 15.14 -13.05
C PRO A 143 -14.20 14.18 -13.46
N PHE A 144 -13.87 13.10 -14.18
CA PHE A 144 -14.84 12.13 -14.68
C PHE A 144 -14.97 10.89 -13.79
N THR A 145 -14.07 10.72 -12.83
CA THR A 145 -14.14 9.66 -11.83
C THR A 145 -15.00 10.09 -10.64
N PRO A 146 -16.02 9.32 -10.27
CA PRO A 146 -16.76 9.60 -9.04
C PRO A 146 -15.81 9.58 -7.83
N PRO A 147 -16.13 10.31 -6.72
CA PRO A 147 -15.23 10.50 -5.56
C PRO A 147 -14.71 9.24 -4.85
N ARG A 148 -15.14 8.04 -5.28
CA ARG A 148 -14.95 6.75 -4.60
C ARG A 148 -14.30 5.67 -5.49
N SER A 149 -13.64 6.02 -6.60
CA SER A 149 -13.24 5.03 -7.62
C SER A 149 -11.78 4.99 -8.02
N LEU A 150 -10.87 5.77 -7.41
CA LEU A 150 -9.45 5.68 -7.74
C LEU A 150 -8.74 4.63 -6.89
N LYS A 151 -8.29 3.56 -7.55
CA LYS A 151 -7.36 2.58 -6.99
C LYS A 151 -5.99 2.73 -7.66
N PHE A 152 -4.93 2.69 -6.86
CA PHE A 152 -3.57 2.69 -7.35
C PHE A 152 -3.07 1.26 -7.51
N TRP A 153 -2.47 0.93 -8.64
CA TRP A 153 -1.85 -0.37 -8.88
C TRP A 153 -0.34 -0.21 -8.89
N LYS A 154 0.36 -0.86 -7.97
CA LYS A 154 1.83 -0.95 -8.04
C LYS A 154 2.24 -2.34 -8.53
N LYS A 155 3.03 -2.38 -9.60
CA LYS A 155 3.80 -3.57 -9.98
C LYS A 155 5.06 -3.59 -9.12
N VAL A 156 5.22 -4.64 -8.33
CA VAL A 156 6.32 -4.85 -7.37
C VAL A 156 7.49 -5.50 -8.08
#